data_AF-A0A316M0V7-F1
#
_entry.id   AF-A0A316M0V7-F1
#
_cell.length_a   1.000
_cell.length_b   1.000
_cell.length_c   1.000
_cell.angle_alpha   90.00
_cell.angle_beta   90.00
_cell.angle_gamma   90.00
#
_symmetry.space_group_name_H-M   'P 1'
#
loop_
_entity.id
_entity.type
_entity.pdbx_description
1 polymer ?
#
loop_
_entity_poly.entity_id
_entity_poly.type
_entity_poly.pdbx_seq_one_letter_code
_entity_poly.pdbx_strand_id
1 'polypeptide(L)'
;MTKKKLTYLIIGIFASVALLTCGLMVAFADREGTADDPLVAKSYIDEVFTPQIMQIVDEAVAEIENGYLGEIQTLIDTYSKKIDEKVNALNAQAGGIASNAEFIELLNQKIADKVASVSVTPSGNSETFKVITLQSGQRVTCGVGCEVMLRIGSAKAVGSVNPVMIDIALSTELKNGAALSTNHLYLVTIKDNGFQATANNTKLLIRGTYTVG
;
A
#
# COMPACT_ATOMS: atom_id res chain seq x y z
N MET A 1 18.58 -55.67 73.22
CA MET A 1 19.25 -55.99 71.93
C MET A 1 19.70 -54.69 71.27
N THR A 2 20.99 -54.52 70.95
CA THR A 2 21.53 -53.27 70.40
C THR A 2 21.02 -53.02 68.99
N LYS A 3 20.63 -51.77 68.66
CA LYS A 3 19.90 -51.40 67.43
C LYS A 3 20.44 -52.06 66.15
N LYS A 4 21.77 -52.15 65.98
CA LYS A 4 22.40 -52.83 64.83
C LYS A 4 22.10 -54.33 64.74
N LYS A 5 22.08 -55.05 65.88
CA LYS A 5 21.74 -56.48 65.94
C LYS A 5 20.27 -56.73 65.60
N LEU A 6 19.40 -55.78 65.96
CA LEU A 6 17.98 -55.81 65.57
C LEU A 6 17.79 -55.58 64.07
N THR A 7 18.56 -54.66 63.48
CA THR A 7 18.52 -54.42 62.03
C THR A 7 18.98 -55.64 61.22
N TYR A 8 20.07 -56.32 61.62
CA TYR A 8 20.53 -57.53 60.91
C TYR A 8 19.57 -58.72 61.09
N LEU A 9 18.93 -58.85 62.27
CA LEU A 9 17.91 -59.87 62.50
C LEU A 9 16.68 -59.64 61.60
N ILE A 10 16.24 -58.38 61.46
CA ILE A 10 15.10 -58.02 60.61
C ILE A 10 15.43 -58.26 59.12
N ILE A 11 16.63 -57.89 58.66
CA ILE A 11 17.04 -58.12 57.27
C ILE A 11 17.17 -59.61 56.96
N GLY A 12 17.71 -60.41 57.90
CA GLY A 12 17.80 -61.86 57.75
C GLY A 12 16.43 -62.52 57.65
N ILE A 13 15.47 -62.08 58.46
CA ILE A 13 14.08 -62.55 58.39
C ILE A 13 13.46 -62.15 57.04
N PHE A 14 13.62 -60.90 56.60
CA PHE A 14 13.08 -60.43 55.33
C PHE A 14 13.66 -61.16 54.12
N ALA A 15 14.97 -61.42 54.11
CA ALA A 15 15.64 -62.18 53.04
C ALA A 15 15.20 -63.64 53.02
N SER A 16 14.99 -64.26 54.19
CA SER A 16 14.51 -65.64 54.28
C SER A 16 13.05 -65.79 53.83
N VAL A 17 12.20 -64.79 54.12
CA VAL A 17 10.81 -64.73 53.64
C VAL A 17 10.78 -64.54 52.13
N ALA A 18 11.60 -63.62 51.58
CA ALA A 18 11.67 -63.39 50.13
C ALA A 18 12.16 -64.62 49.35
N LEU A 19 13.14 -65.37 49.90
CA LEU A 19 13.64 -66.61 49.29
C LEU A 19 12.64 -67.76 49.39
N LEU A 20 11.87 -67.88 50.48
CA LEU A 20 10.76 -68.84 50.56
C LEU A 20 9.64 -68.48 49.57
N THR A 21 9.34 -67.19 49.37
CA THR A 21 8.26 -66.76 48.44
C THR A 21 8.65 -66.89 46.97
N CYS A 22 9.93 -66.78 46.60
CA CYS A 22 10.38 -67.02 45.23
C CYS A 22 10.71 -68.49 44.93
N GLY A 23 11.09 -69.29 45.93
CA GLY A 23 11.38 -70.72 45.78
C GLY A 23 10.15 -71.64 45.76
N LEU A 24 8.99 -71.15 46.21
CA LEU A 24 7.70 -71.84 46.14
C LEU A 24 6.85 -71.44 44.92
N MET A 25 7.47 -70.88 43.89
CA MET A 25 6.84 -70.61 42.57
C MET A 25 6.48 -71.89 41.78
N VAL A 26 6.20 -73.03 42.44
CA VAL A 26 5.74 -74.28 41.78
C VAL A 26 4.58 -74.95 42.51
N ALA A 27 4.09 -74.46 43.66
CA ALA A 27 2.91 -75.06 44.27
C ALA A 27 2.07 -74.01 44.99
N PHE A 28 0.78 -73.99 44.65
CA PHE A 28 -0.28 -73.11 45.17
C PHE A 28 -0.33 -71.72 44.53
N ALA A 29 -0.58 -71.69 43.21
CA ALA A 29 -1.61 -70.79 42.73
C ALA A 29 -2.94 -71.31 43.30
N ASP A 30 -3.59 -70.53 44.18
CA ASP A 30 -5.02 -70.65 44.39
C ASP A 30 -5.67 -70.46 43.02
N ARG A 31 -6.02 -71.59 42.40
CA ARG A 31 -6.48 -71.68 41.01
C ARG A 31 -7.95 -71.29 40.95
N GLU A 32 -8.22 -70.00 40.94
CA GLU A 32 -9.40 -69.49 40.24
C GLU A 32 -9.18 -69.70 38.72
N GLY A 33 -9.49 -70.91 38.26
CA GLY A 33 -9.31 -71.35 36.87
C GLY A 33 -7.90 -71.85 36.54
N THR A 34 -7.81 -72.85 35.68
CA THR A 34 -6.53 -73.34 35.14
C THR A 34 -6.43 -73.04 33.64
N ALA A 35 -5.23 -73.09 33.05
CA ALA A 35 -5.08 -72.92 31.60
C ALA A 35 -5.84 -74.01 30.80
N ASP A 36 -5.99 -75.20 31.39
CA ASP A 36 -6.68 -76.35 30.78
C ASP A 36 -8.20 -76.38 31.10
N ASP A 37 -8.63 -75.65 32.13
CA ASP A 37 -10.04 -75.51 32.56
C ASP A 37 -10.28 -74.08 33.09
N PRO A 38 -10.48 -73.11 32.17
CA PRO A 38 -10.72 -71.73 32.53
C PRO A 38 -12.13 -71.54 33.10
N LEU A 39 -12.29 -70.67 34.11
CA LEU A 39 -13.58 -70.34 34.73
C LEU A 39 -14.66 -69.89 33.73
N VAL A 40 -14.24 -69.40 32.57
CA VAL A 40 -15.11 -69.07 31.43
C VAL A 40 -14.52 -69.68 30.18
N ALA A 41 -15.31 -70.47 29.46
CA ALA A 41 -14.87 -71.08 28.21
C ALA A 41 -14.57 -70.00 27.16
N LYS A 42 -13.51 -70.18 26.37
CA LYS A 42 -13.16 -69.30 25.26
C LYS A 42 -14.34 -69.07 24.30
N SER A 43 -15.18 -70.09 24.08
CA SER A 43 -16.39 -69.95 23.26
C SER A 43 -17.37 -68.92 23.82
N TYR A 44 -17.57 -68.83 25.15
CA TYR A 44 -18.41 -67.79 25.74
C TYR A 44 -17.83 -66.39 25.52
N ILE A 45 -16.50 -66.25 25.61
CA ILE A 45 -15.82 -64.98 25.33
C ILE A 45 -15.95 -64.60 23.85
N ASP A 46 -15.75 -65.54 22.93
CA ASP A 46 -15.76 -65.26 21.50
C ASP A 46 -17.18 -65.12 20.91
N GLU A 47 -18.14 -65.94 21.36
CA GLU A 47 -19.49 -66.03 20.79
C GLU A 47 -20.50 -65.12 21.49
N VAL A 48 -20.28 -64.82 22.78
CA VAL A 48 -21.24 -64.03 23.58
C VAL A 48 -20.64 -62.69 23.99
N PHE A 49 -19.49 -62.70 24.65
CA PHE A 49 -18.94 -61.48 25.26
C PHE A 49 -18.34 -60.50 24.23
N THR A 50 -17.51 -60.99 23.31
CA THR A 50 -16.82 -60.16 22.31
C THR A 50 -17.80 -59.45 21.37
N PRO A 51 -18.86 -60.11 20.84
CA PRO A 51 -19.86 -59.42 20.01
C PRO A 51 -20.64 -58.36 20.80
N GLN A 52 -20.96 -58.61 22.07
CA GLN A 52 -21.64 -57.63 22.92
C GLN A 52 -20.77 -56.39 23.17
N ILE A 53 -19.47 -56.57 23.44
CA ILE A 53 -18.55 -55.44 23.61
C ILE A 53 -18.39 -54.66 22.30
N MET A 54 -18.28 -55.33 21.15
CA MET A 54 -18.19 -54.64 19.87
C MET A 54 -19.46 -53.84 19.57
N GLN A 55 -20.65 -54.37 19.87
CA GLN A 55 -21.90 -53.64 19.72
C GLN A 55 -21.95 -52.38 20.58
N ILE A 56 -21.53 -52.47 21.85
CA ILE A 56 -21.47 -51.31 22.76
C ILE A 56 -20.45 -50.27 22.27
N VAL A 57 -19.30 -50.74 21.76
CA VAL A 57 -18.27 -49.86 21.18
C VAL A 57 -18.79 -49.16 19.93
N ASP A 58 -19.44 -49.89 19.02
CA ASP A 58 -20.03 -49.33 17.80
C ASP A 58 -21.13 -48.30 18.12
N GLU A 59 -21.97 -48.59 19.11
CA GLU A 59 -23.01 -47.66 19.58
C GLU A 59 -22.41 -46.39 20.19
N ALA A 60 -21.37 -46.52 21.02
CA ALA A 60 -20.65 -45.38 21.59
C ALA A 60 -19.92 -44.55 20.53
N VAL A 61 -19.36 -45.17 19.50
CA VAL A 61 -18.73 -44.49 18.36
C VAL A 61 -19.78 -43.72 17.55
N ALA A 62 -20.92 -44.35 17.25
CA ALA A 62 -22.01 -43.72 16.54
C ALA A 62 -22.61 -42.51 17.29
N GLU A 63 -22.67 -42.56 18.63
CA GLU A 63 -23.10 -41.43 19.45
C GLU A 63 -22.11 -40.25 19.38
N ILE A 64 -20.81 -40.51 19.36
CA ILE A 64 -19.77 -39.47 19.21
C ILE A 64 -19.82 -38.81 17.83
N GLU A 65 -19.98 -39.62 16.77
CA GLU A 65 -20.08 -39.13 15.39
C GLU A 65 -21.33 -38.26 15.18
N ASN A 66 -22.48 -38.70 15.67
CA ASN A 66 -23.74 -37.96 15.54
C ASN A 66 -23.89 -36.80 16.52
N GLY A 67 -23.22 -36.87 17.66
CA GLY A 67 -23.19 -35.80 18.66
C GLY A 67 -22.17 -34.73 18.29
N TYR A 68 -20.99 -34.81 18.90
CA TYR A 68 -20.00 -33.75 18.86
C TYR A 68 -19.49 -33.43 17.45
N LEU A 69 -19.21 -34.44 16.62
CA LEU A 69 -18.72 -34.21 15.25
C LEU A 69 -19.82 -33.64 14.34
N GLY A 70 -21.06 -34.11 14.47
CA GLY A 70 -22.22 -33.56 13.76
C GLY A 70 -22.53 -32.11 14.13
N GLU A 71 -22.46 -31.76 15.41
CA GLU A 71 -22.63 -30.37 15.88
C GLU A 71 -21.52 -29.45 15.36
N ILE A 72 -20.27 -29.91 15.39
CA ILE A 72 -19.13 -29.17 14.83
C ILE A 72 -19.32 -28.91 13.33
N GLN A 73 -19.77 -29.92 12.58
CA GLN A 73 -20.03 -29.76 11.14
C GLN A 73 -21.16 -28.75 10.88
N THR A 74 -22.25 -28.84 11.65
CA THR A 74 -23.38 -27.88 11.57
C THR A 74 -22.92 -26.46 11.88
N LEU A 75 -22.01 -26.30 12.85
CA LEU A 75 -21.43 -25.01 13.21
C LEU A 75 -20.56 -24.45 12.08
N ILE A 76 -19.70 -25.27 11.47
CA ILE A 76 -18.87 -24.92 10.30
C ILE A 76 -19.74 -24.44 9.14
N ASP A 77 -20.81 -25.17 8.83
CA ASP A 77 -21.73 -24.82 7.73
C ASP A 77 -22.43 -23.49 8.01
N THR A 78 -22.86 -23.29 9.27
CA THR A 78 -23.50 -22.04 9.71
C THR A 78 -22.56 -20.85 9.58
N TYR A 79 -21.31 -20.98 10.02
CA TYR A 79 -20.33 -19.88 9.93
C TYR A 79 -19.89 -19.63 8.48
N SER A 80 -19.73 -20.67 7.66
CA SER A 80 -19.42 -20.51 6.23
C SER A 80 -20.52 -19.73 5.52
N LYS A 81 -21.79 -20.08 5.77
CA LYS A 81 -22.94 -19.32 5.25
C LYS A 81 -22.97 -17.88 5.73
N LYS A 82 -22.72 -17.62 7.01
CA LYS A 82 -22.65 -16.25 7.56
C LYS A 82 -21.53 -15.43 6.92
N ILE A 83 -20.39 -16.06 6.63
CA ILE A 83 -19.27 -15.42 5.94
C ILE A 83 -19.70 -15.05 4.52
N ASP A 84 -20.28 -15.97 3.76
CA ASP A 84 -20.74 -15.71 2.39
C ASP A 84 -21.80 -14.61 2.34
N GLU A 85 -22.78 -14.63 3.25
CA GLU A 85 -23.78 -13.57 3.39
C GLU A 85 -23.15 -12.20 3.70
N LYS A 86 -22.17 -12.16 4.63
CA LYS A 86 -21.44 -10.94 4.98
C LYS A 86 -20.60 -10.43 3.81
N VAL A 87 -19.90 -11.31 3.10
CA VAL A 87 -19.09 -10.95 1.92
C VAL A 87 -19.98 -10.40 0.81
N ASN A 88 -21.12 -11.05 0.55
CA ASN A 88 -22.09 -10.57 -0.45
C ASN A 88 -22.71 -9.23 -0.05
N ALA A 89 -23.03 -9.03 1.23
CA ALA A 89 -23.53 -7.75 1.73
C ALA A 89 -22.49 -6.62 1.61
N LEU A 90 -21.22 -6.91 1.93
CA LEU A 90 -20.12 -5.95 1.75
C LEU A 90 -19.88 -5.62 0.29
N ASN A 91 -19.90 -6.62 -0.60
CA ASN A 91 -19.76 -6.41 -2.05
C ASN A 91 -20.91 -5.58 -2.62
N ALA A 92 -22.16 -5.81 -2.17
CA ALA A 92 -23.31 -5.00 -2.54
C ALA A 92 -23.19 -3.55 -2.04
N GLN A 93 -22.66 -3.35 -0.82
CA GLN A 93 -22.41 -2.02 -0.25
C GLN A 93 -21.27 -1.29 -0.96
N ALA A 94 -20.21 -1.99 -1.37
CA ALA A 94 -19.11 -1.45 -2.17
C ALA A 94 -19.56 -1.08 -3.60
N GLY A 95 -20.49 -1.85 -4.17
CA GLY A 95 -21.18 -1.50 -5.40
C GLY A 95 -21.91 -0.14 -5.32
N GLY A 96 -22.31 0.29 -4.11
CA GLY A 96 -22.98 1.58 -3.87
C GLY A 96 -22.11 2.82 -4.04
N ILE A 97 -20.78 2.71 -3.98
CA ILE A 97 -19.89 3.89 -4.19
C ILE A 97 -19.69 4.15 -5.69
N ALA A 98 -19.64 3.10 -6.51
CA ALA A 98 -19.48 3.19 -7.96
C ALA A 98 -20.81 3.26 -8.75
N SER A 99 -21.96 2.99 -8.12
CA SER A 99 -23.29 3.03 -8.75
C SER A 99 -24.20 4.15 -8.22
N ASN A 100 -23.73 4.94 -7.25
CA ASN A 100 -24.45 6.12 -6.79
C ASN A 100 -24.31 7.23 -7.85
N ALA A 101 -25.23 7.19 -8.81
CA ALA A 101 -25.32 8.15 -9.91
C ALA A 101 -25.35 9.61 -9.41
N GLU A 102 -25.99 9.87 -8.26
CA GLU A 102 -26.04 11.21 -7.66
C GLU A 102 -24.67 11.66 -7.16
N PHE A 103 -23.89 10.75 -6.56
CA PHE A 103 -22.52 11.05 -6.13
C PHE A 103 -21.59 11.27 -7.32
N ILE A 104 -21.69 10.45 -8.37
CA ILE A 104 -20.89 10.58 -9.59
C ILE A 104 -21.21 11.90 -10.29
N GLU A 105 -22.49 12.27 -10.37
CA GLU A 105 -22.91 13.54 -10.96
C GLU A 105 -22.37 14.74 -10.16
N LEU A 106 -22.49 14.70 -8.83
CA LEU A 106 -21.95 15.74 -7.96
C LEU A 106 -20.41 15.84 -8.07
N LEU A 107 -19.72 14.69 -8.14
CA LEU A 107 -18.27 14.65 -8.31
C LEU A 107 -17.86 15.26 -9.65
N ASN A 108 -18.50 14.86 -10.75
CA ASN A 108 -18.26 15.40 -12.08
C ASN A 108 -18.50 16.92 -12.13
N GLN A 109 -19.58 17.39 -11.51
CA GLN A 109 -19.88 18.81 -11.38
C GLN A 109 -18.80 19.56 -10.59
N LYS A 110 -18.40 19.05 -9.41
CA LYS A 110 -17.37 19.68 -8.59
C LYS A 110 -15.99 19.69 -9.24
N ILE A 111 -15.64 18.62 -9.97
CA ILE A 111 -14.42 18.56 -10.76
C ILE A 111 -14.49 19.60 -11.88
N ALA A 112 -15.60 19.70 -12.62
CA ALA A 112 -15.78 20.71 -13.65
C ALA A 112 -15.65 22.14 -13.11
N ASP A 113 -16.29 22.46 -11.98
CA ASP A 113 -16.17 23.77 -11.32
C ASP A 113 -14.72 24.07 -10.89
N LYS A 114 -14.03 23.06 -10.35
CA LYS A 114 -12.63 23.21 -9.91
C LYS A 114 -11.68 23.37 -11.09
N VAL A 115 -11.90 22.63 -12.17
CA VAL A 115 -11.14 22.76 -13.42
C VAL A 115 -11.41 24.13 -14.04
N ALA A 116 -12.68 24.58 -14.10
CA ALA A 116 -13.06 25.89 -14.62
C ALA A 116 -12.41 27.05 -13.85
N SER A 117 -12.31 26.93 -12.52
CA SER A 117 -11.64 27.93 -11.66
C SER A 117 -10.11 27.88 -11.70
N VAL A 118 -9.52 26.79 -12.21
CA VAL A 118 -8.07 26.66 -12.43
C VAL A 118 -7.68 26.96 -13.88
N SER A 119 -8.59 26.74 -14.84
CA SER A 119 -8.41 27.14 -16.22
C SER A 119 -8.44 28.67 -16.29
N VAL A 120 -7.26 29.26 -16.23
CA VAL A 120 -6.99 30.59 -16.71
C VAL A 120 -7.33 30.59 -18.20
N THR A 121 -8.56 30.98 -18.56
CA THR A 121 -8.88 31.32 -19.95
C THR A 121 -7.93 32.45 -20.33
N PRO A 122 -7.03 32.27 -21.30
CA PRO A 122 -6.19 33.37 -21.75
C PRO A 122 -7.16 34.45 -22.24
N SER A 123 -7.17 35.58 -21.54
CA SER A 123 -7.83 36.79 -21.99
C SER A 123 -7.48 36.99 -23.47
N GLY A 124 -8.50 37.10 -24.33
CA GLY A 124 -8.44 36.96 -25.79
C GLY A 124 -7.58 37.99 -26.55
N ASN A 125 -6.78 38.78 -25.85
CA ASN A 125 -5.79 39.69 -26.42
C ASN A 125 -4.36 39.29 -25.99
N SER A 126 -4.04 38.01 -26.06
CA SER A 126 -2.66 37.55 -25.85
C SER A 126 -1.83 37.93 -27.08
N GLU A 127 -1.20 39.10 -27.05
CA GLU A 127 -0.19 39.50 -28.05
C GLU A 127 0.89 38.41 -28.13
N THR A 128 0.98 37.74 -29.27
CA THR A 128 2.01 36.73 -29.52
C THR A 128 3.34 37.39 -29.87
N PHE A 129 4.44 36.72 -29.56
CA PHE A 129 5.76 37.18 -29.99
C PHE A 129 5.86 37.18 -31.52
N LYS A 130 6.25 38.32 -32.08
CA LYS A 130 6.55 38.50 -33.50
C LYS A 130 8.06 38.46 -33.72
N VAL A 131 8.49 37.86 -34.82
CA VAL A 131 9.88 37.94 -35.26
C VAL A 131 10.08 39.22 -36.05
N ILE A 132 11.02 40.07 -35.64
CA ILE A 132 11.48 41.19 -36.44
C ILE A 132 12.94 40.98 -36.86
N THR A 133 13.30 41.50 -38.03
CA THR A 133 14.69 41.53 -38.52
C THR A 133 15.09 42.99 -38.73
N LEU A 134 16.22 43.38 -38.16
CA LEU A 134 16.75 44.74 -38.18
C LEU A 134 18.12 44.78 -38.84
N GLN A 135 18.41 45.90 -39.48
CA GLN A 135 19.74 46.29 -39.94
C GLN A 135 20.44 47.13 -38.89
N SER A 136 21.78 47.20 -38.99
CA SER A 136 22.58 48.01 -38.07
C SER A 136 22.08 49.46 -38.08
N GLY A 137 21.95 50.04 -36.89
CA GLY A 137 21.49 51.42 -36.68
C GLY A 137 19.97 51.57 -36.51
N GLN A 138 19.16 50.60 -36.96
CA GLN A 138 17.71 50.66 -36.76
C GLN A 138 17.37 50.58 -35.26
N ARG A 139 16.53 51.50 -34.81
CA ARG A 139 16.05 51.62 -33.44
C ARG A 139 14.63 51.09 -33.34
N VAL A 140 14.38 50.31 -32.30
CA VAL A 140 13.03 49.98 -31.86
C VAL A 140 12.72 50.85 -30.64
N THR A 141 11.62 51.57 -30.73
CA THR A 141 11.07 52.38 -29.65
C THR A 141 9.83 51.68 -29.11
N CYS A 142 9.82 51.43 -27.80
CA CYS A 142 8.84 50.57 -27.16
C CYS A 142 7.88 51.36 -26.28
N GLY A 143 6.63 50.90 -26.18
CA GLY A 143 5.72 51.27 -25.12
C GLY A 143 6.05 50.56 -23.80
N VAL A 144 5.41 51.00 -22.72
CA VAL A 144 5.49 50.31 -21.42
C VAL A 144 4.90 48.91 -21.55
N GLY A 145 5.60 47.91 -21.01
CA GLY A 145 5.20 46.51 -21.08
C GLY A 145 5.66 45.79 -22.36
N CYS A 146 6.41 46.46 -23.24
CA CYS A 146 7.02 45.79 -24.38
C CYS A 146 8.09 44.80 -23.91
N GLU A 147 8.02 43.58 -24.43
CA GLU A 147 8.95 42.50 -24.10
C GLU A 147 9.76 42.11 -25.32
N VAL A 148 11.07 41.99 -25.15
CA VAL A 148 12.01 41.71 -26.24
C VAL A 148 13.00 40.62 -25.86
N MET A 149 13.30 39.73 -26.80
CA MET A 149 14.37 38.74 -26.71
C MET A 149 15.22 38.77 -27.99
N LEU A 150 16.49 39.16 -27.85
CA LEU A 150 17.47 39.07 -28.93
C LEU A 150 17.79 37.60 -29.21
N ARG A 151 17.69 37.16 -30.47
CA ARG A 151 17.99 35.77 -30.86
C ARG A 151 19.27 35.67 -31.67
N ILE A 152 19.44 36.56 -32.65
CA ILE A 152 20.56 36.57 -33.59
C ILE A 152 21.05 38.01 -33.76
N GLY A 153 22.37 38.19 -33.90
CA GLY A 153 22.99 39.51 -34.10
C GLY A 153 23.34 40.21 -32.79
N SER A 154 23.38 41.54 -32.81
CA SER A 154 23.71 42.34 -31.64
C SER A 154 22.82 43.58 -31.56
N ALA A 155 22.49 44.00 -30.34
CA ALA A 155 21.74 45.21 -30.07
C ALA A 155 22.19 45.82 -28.74
N LYS A 156 21.94 47.12 -28.56
CA LYS A 156 22.17 47.85 -27.32
C LYS A 156 20.89 48.52 -26.83
N ALA A 157 20.72 48.62 -25.53
CA ALA A 157 19.63 49.35 -24.90
C ALA A 157 19.75 50.85 -25.21
N VAL A 158 18.64 51.50 -25.58
CA VAL A 158 18.60 52.94 -25.89
C VAL A 158 17.40 53.58 -25.18
N GLY A 159 17.66 54.62 -24.39
CA GLY A 159 16.63 55.36 -23.66
C GLY A 159 17.13 56.67 -23.07
N SER A 160 16.20 57.56 -22.73
CA SER A 160 16.52 58.89 -22.17
C SER A 160 16.75 58.85 -20.66
N VAL A 161 16.31 57.77 -19.99
CA VAL A 161 16.44 57.56 -18.55
C VAL A 161 16.80 56.11 -18.25
N ASN A 162 17.48 55.89 -17.12
CA ASN A 162 17.84 54.55 -16.63
C ASN A 162 16.88 54.09 -15.51
N PRO A 163 16.62 52.78 -15.39
CA PRO A 163 17.04 51.74 -16.33
C PRO A 163 16.29 51.85 -17.67
N VAL A 164 16.94 51.48 -18.76
CA VAL A 164 16.28 51.45 -20.07
C VAL A 164 15.29 50.30 -20.14
N MET A 165 15.70 49.13 -19.64
CA MET A 165 14.90 47.91 -19.57
C MET A 165 15.39 47.01 -18.43
N ILE A 166 14.54 46.07 -18.00
CA ILE A 166 14.85 45.07 -16.98
C ILE A 166 15.18 43.75 -17.67
N ASP A 167 16.29 43.11 -17.31
CA ASP A 167 16.61 41.73 -17.67
C ASP A 167 15.89 40.79 -16.72
N ILE A 168 14.84 40.12 -17.21
CA ILE A 168 14.05 39.18 -16.41
C ILE A 168 14.82 37.88 -16.15
N ALA A 169 15.73 37.50 -17.05
CA ALA A 169 16.49 36.26 -16.90
C ALA A 169 17.51 36.36 -15.75
N LEU A 170 18.06 37.55 -15.51
CA LEU A 170 19.04 37.79 -14.44
C LEU A 170 18.51 38.62 -13.27
N SER A 171 17.28 39.15 -13.36
CA SER A 171 16.73 40.10 -12.38
C SER A 171 17.60 41.35 -12.20
N THR A 172 18.17 41.86 -13.29
CA THR A 172 19.07 43.03 -13.30
C THR A 172 18.57 44.14 -14.22
N GLU A 173 19.13 45.34 -14.09
CA GLU A 173 18.80 46.50 -14.92
C GLU A 173 19.79 46.70 -16.09
N LEU A 174 19.27 47.04 -17.28
CA LEU A 174 20.09 47.51 -18.40
C LEU A 174 20.05 49.04 -18.48
N LYS A 175 21.23 49.66 -18.46
CA LYS A 175 21.41 51.10 -18.66
C LYS A 175 21.51 51.46 -20.14
N ASN A 176 21.36 52.73 -20.48
CA ASN A 176 21.54 53.25 -21.83
C ASN A 176 22.93 52.89 -22.38
N GLY A 177 22.97 52.32 -23.57
CA GLY A 177 24.16 51.81 -24.24
C GLY A 177 24.59 50.40 -23.86
N ALA A 178 24.01 49.78 -22.83
CA ALA A 178 24.34 48.40 -22.45
C ALA A 178 23.94 47.40 -23.54
N ALA A 179 24.78 46.40 -23.80
CA ALA A 179 24.49 45.37 -24.79
C ALA A 179 23.37 44.44 -24.30
N LEU A 180 22.48 44.05 -25.21
CA LEU A 180 21.53 42.97 -24.96
C LEU A 180 22.26 41.63 -25.14
N SER A 181 21.99 40.68 -24.23
CA SER A 181 22.44 39.30 -24.36
C SER A 181 21.42 38.51 -25.18
N THR A 182 21.91 37.57 -25.99
CA THR A 182 21.03 36.66 -26.73
C THR A 182 20.27 35.76 -25.75
N ASN A 183 19.02 35.44 -26.10
CA ASN A 183 18.13 34.54 -25.38
C ASN A 183 17.67 35.03 -24.00
N HIS A 184 17.98 36.28 -23.63
CA HIS A 184 17.45 36.92 -22.43
C HIS A 184 16.13 37.61 -22.74
N LEU A 185 15.17 37.50 -21.83
CA LEU A 185 13.91 38.24 -21.91
C LEU A 185 14.07 39.58 -21.21
N TYR A 186 13.82 40.66 -21.94
CA TYR A 186 13.86 42.02 -21.42
C TYR A 186 12.46 42.63 -21.38
N LEU A 187 12.17 43.38 -20.32
CA LEU A 187 10.94 44.13 -20.14
C LEU A 187 11.22 45.63 -20.15
N VAL A 188 10.58 46.36 -21.06
CA VAL A 188 10.62 47.83 -21.09
C VAL A 188 9.54 48.37 -20.14
N THR A 189 9.95 49.07 -19.09
CA THR A 189 9.04 49.64 -18.07
C THR A 189 8.82 51.14 -18.23
N ILE A 190 9.53 51.80 -19.15
CA ILE A 190 9.48 53.24 -19.39
C ILE A 190 9.15 53.48 -20.85
N LYS A 191 8.17 54.35 -21.11
CA LYS A 191 7.74 54.70 -22.47
C LYS A 191 8.91 55.31 -23.28
N ASP A 192 8.96 54.98 -24.56
CA ASP A 192 9.92 55.49 -25.56
C ASP A 192 11.38 55.01 -25.37
N ASN A 193 11.64 54.19 -24.35
CA ASN A 193 12.84 53.37 -24.27
C ASN A 193 12.76 52.20 -25.26
N GLY A 194 13.89 51.57 -25.53
CA GLY A 194 13.95 50.40 -26.39
C GLY A 194 15.39 49.99 -26.67
N PHE A 195 15.69 49.63 -27.91
CA PHE A 195 17.01 49.15 -28.29
C PHE A 195 17.36 49.56 -29.73
N GLN A 196 18.64 49.52 -30.04
CA GLN A 196 19.16 49.74 -31.39
C GLN A 196 19.99 48.53 -31.82
N ALA A 197 19.72 48.00 -33.00
CA ALA A 197 20.55 46.96 -33.59
C ALA A 197 21.94 47.50 -33.91
N THR A 198 22.98 46.75 -33.55
CA THR A 198 24.39 47.09 -33.79
C THR A 198 25.04 46.20 -34.84
N ALA A 199 24.29 45.28 -35.44
CA ALA A 199 24.70 44.45 -36.58
C ALA A 199 23.55 44.28 -37.58
N ASN A 200 23.91 44.00 -38.83
CA ASN A 200 22.95 43.63 -39.88
C ASN A 200 22.32 42.27 -39.59
N ASN A 201 21.10 42.05 -40.10
CA ASN A 201 20.33 40.81 -39.90
C ASN A 201 20.13 40.44 -38.42
N THR A 202 20.02 41.44 -37.53
CA THR A 202 19.70 41.22 -36.12
C THR A 202 18.25 40.78 -36.00
N LYS A 203 17.99 39.61 -35.39
CA LYS A 203 16.65 39.04 -35.24
C LYS A 203 16.24 38.96 -33.79
N LEU A 204 15.02 39.41 -33.51
CA LEU A 204 14.45 39.42 -32.16
C LEU A 204 13.03 38.89 -32.17
N LEU A 205 12.63 38.33 -31.03
CA LEU A 205 11.23 38.13 -30.68
C LEU A 205 10.76 39.35 -29.90
N ILE A 206 9.63 39.94 -30.28
CA ILE A 206 9.06 41.11 -29.62
C ILE A 206 7.54 41.00 -29.50
N ARG A 207 6.98 41.43 -28.38
CA ARG A 207 5.52 41.62 -28.20
C ARG A 207 5.23 42.88 -27.41
N GLY A 208 4.01 43.39 -27.57
CA GLY A 208 3.61 44.70 -27.05
C GLY A 208 3.70 45.80 -28.12
N THR A 209 3.51 47.04 -27.70
CA THR A 209 3.52 48.20 -28.61
C THR A 209 4.95 48.64 -28.91
N TYR A 210 5.29 48.78 -30.19
CA TYR A 210 6.59 49.26 -30.63
C TYR A 210 6.52 49.92 -32.00
N THR A 211 7.51 50.76 -32.31
CA THR A 211 7.78 51.30 -33.63
C THR A 211 9.24 51.02 -34.01
N VAL A 212 9.52 50.93 -35.31
CA VAL A 212 10.88 50.76 -35.84
C VAL A 212 11.23 52.03 -36.62
N GLY A 213 12.40 52.60 -36.36
CA GLY A 213 12.93 53.81 -36.99
C GLY A 213 14.44 53.78 -37.21
#